data_AF-A0A251XTZ0-F1
#
_entry.id   AF-A0A251XTZ0-F1
#
_cell.length_a   1.000
_cell.length_b   1.000
_cell.length_c   1.000
_cell.angle_alpha   90.00
_cell.angle_beta   90.00
_cell.angle_gamma   90.00
#
_symmetry.space_group_name_H-M   'P 1'
#
loop_
_entity.id
_entity.type
_entity.pdbx_description
1 polymer ?
#
loop_
_entity_poly.entity_id
_entity_poly.type
_entity_poly.pdbx_seq_one_letter_code
_entity_poly.pdbx_strand_id
1 'polypeptide(L)'
;MPLDARTVVDWAEGEVLGTEPDRAGAGEPLLVPASLVWVAHALLVPPAVHPIMQAGLATGRSVAEARWGGLCEVLEREAMTRAWTDGAGFEELAVPRALHDLARGPADALSCRWLLLPSEAGPPVIGALLRDARTGYLTLGMASGGRAMRAARKALGEALQLQLFQADLDDPTGPYMAAALLPGSPLKPWRADRAYRLSYRPDLADVVDYGCHLQLHLDPVLQATFLGELDRSITGRRELADVTDRWDGPARLPELVASLRAAGRTVVAVDVTLPEVRRAGLHVTRVVVPGLRSNAPHALPFLGGPAPAPPRPPRPVPLPH
;
A
#
# COMPACT_ATOMS: atom_id res chain seq x y z
N MET A 1 -13.45 -18.90 -4.90
CA MET A 1 -14.44 -19.24 -5.96
C MET A 1 -14.46 -18.09 -6.96
N PRO A 2 -14.47 -18.32 -8.28
CA PRO A 2 -14.55 -17.20 -9.23
C PRO A 2 -15.91 -16.51 -9.10
N LEU A 3 -15.92 -15.17 -9.12
CA LEU A 3 -17.14 -14.37 -9.20
C LEU A 3 -17.70 -14.49 -10.63
N ASP A 4 -18.90 -15.06 -10.77
CA ASP A 4 -19.65 -15.11 -12.03
C ASP A 4 -21.03 -14.46 -11.90
N ALA A 5 -21.77 -14.35 -13.00
CA ALA A 5 -23.10 -13.71 -13.02
C ALA A 5 -24.16 -14.42 -12.16
N ARG A 6 -23.90 -15.64 -11.67
CA ARG A 6 -24.81 -16.41 -10.82
C ARG A 6 -24.37 -16.40 -9.36
N THR A 7 -23.20 -15.85 -9.08
CA THR A 7 -22.63 -15.81 -7.75
C THR A 7 -23.40 -14.79 -6.91
N VAL A 8 -24.08 -15.27 -5.87
CA VAL A 8 -24.81 -14.42 -4.94
C VAL A 8 -23.82 -13.79 -3.97
N VAL A 9 -23.72 -12.47 -3.99
CA VAL A 9 -22.89 -11.66 -3.09
C VAL A 9 -23.66 -10.44 -2.61
N ASP A 10 -23.24 -9.89 -1.48
CA ASP A 10 -23.74 -8.61 -1.00
C ASP A 10 -23.11 -7.45 -1.79
N TRP A 11 -23.88 -6.39 -1.97
CA TRP A 11 -23.49 -5.19 -2.71
C TRP A 11 -23.64 -3.95 -1.83
N ALA A 12 -22.77 -2.97 -2.06
CA ALA A 12 -22.85 -1.63 -1.51
C ALA A 12 -23.14 -0.64 -2.63
N GLU A 13 -23.91 0.41 -2.34
CA GLU A 13 -24.11 1.53 -3.26
C GLU A 13 -22.88 2.44 -3.24
N GLY A 14 -22.31 2.68 -4.42
CA GLY A 14 -21.18 3.58 -4.63
C GLY A 14 -21.56 4.78 -5.51
N GLU A 15 -20.98 5.93 -5.19
CA GLU A 15 -21.03 7.13 -6.01
C GLU A 15 -19.88 7.12 -7.02
N VAL A 16 -20.19 7.25 -8.31
CA VAL A 16 -19.19 7.51 -9.33
C VAL A 16 -18.77 8.98 -9.24
N LEU A 17 -17.51 9.25 -8.92
CA LEU A 17 -17.02 10.62 -8.81
C LEU A 17 -16.85 11.26 -10.20
N GLY A 18 -17.14 12.56 -10.29
CA GLY A 18 -16.92 13.34 -11.51
C GLY A 18 -17.93 13.08 -12.64
N THR A 19 -19.11 12.52 -12.33
CA THR A 19 -20.28 12.53 -13.22
C THR A 19 -21.23 13.66 -12.83
N GLU A 20 -21.73 14.39 -13.83
CA GLU A 20 -22.90 15.27 -13.65
C GLU A 20 -24.09 14.40 -13.17
N PRO A 21 -24.91 14.87 -12.22
CA PRO A 21 -26.18 14.23 -11.91
C PRO A 21 -27.04 14.15 -13.18
N ASP A 22 -27.80 13.07 -13.39
CA ASP A 22 -28.80 13.06 -14.46
C ASP A 22 -29.84 14.17 -14.22
N ARG A 23 -30.68 14.49 -15.21
CA ARG A 23 -31.77 15.50 -15.16
C ARG A 23 -32.73 15.32 -13.97
N ALA A 24 -32.73 14.16 -13.32
CA ALA A 24 -33.48 13.86 -12.09
C ALA A 24 -32.69 14.13 -10.77
N GLY A 25 -31.46 14.64 -10.83
CA GLY A 25 -30.64 15.03 -9.67
C GLY A 25 -29.92 13.89 -8.94
N ALA A 26 -30.10 12.63 -9.36
CA ALA A 26 -29.36 11.49 -8.85
C ALA A 26 -28.74 10.73 -10.03
N GLY A 27 -27.41 10.62 -10.07
CA GLY A 27 -26.77 9.61 -10.92
C GLY A 27 -27.12 8.22 -10.36
N GLU A 28 -27.37 7.24 -11.23
CA GLU A 28 -27.62 5.86 -10.76
C GLU A 28 -26.42 5.36 -9.94
N PRO A 29 -26.64 4.82 -8.73
CA PRO A 29 -25.57 4.32 -7.88
C PRO A 29 -24.91 3.11 -8.56
N LEU A 30 -23.58 3.05 -8.52
CA LEU A 30 -22.84 1.90 -9.00
C LEU A 30 -22.70 0.88 -7.87
N LEU A 31 -23.14 -0.35 -8.11
CA LEU A 31 -23.03 -1.42 -7.11
C LEU A 31 -21.58 -1.92 -7.03
N VAL A 32 -21.02 -1.91 -5.82
CA VAL A 32 -19.69 -2.42 -5.50
C VAL A 32 -19.85 -3.67 -4.61
N PRO A 33 -19.18 -4.80 -4.90
CA PRO A 33 -19.24 -5.96 -4.01
C PRO A 33 -18.83 -5.61 -2.58
N ALA A 34 -19.61 -6.01 -1.58
CA ALA A 34 -19.36 -5.66 -0.17
C ALA A 34 -18.00 -6.15 0.34
N SER A 35 -17.49 -7.27 -0.18
CA SER A 35 -16.14 -7.79 0.11
C SER A 35 -15.00 -6.90 -0.40
N LEU A 36 -15.28 -5.97 -1.33
CA LEU A 36 -14.35 -4.91 -1.75
C LEU A 36 -14.49 -3.64 -0.92
N VAL A 37 -15.49 -3.55 -0.05
CA VAL A 37 -15.78 -2.36 0.75
C VAL A 37 -15.38 -2.56 2.21
N TRP A 38 -15.78 -3.68 2.81
CA TRP A 38 -15.50 -3.99 4.21
C TRP A 38 -14.53 -5.18 4.30
N VAL A 39 -13.35 -4.93 4.90
CA VAL A 39 -12.31 -5.96 5.09
C VAL A 39 -12.85 -7.17 5.87
N ALA A 40 -13.64 -6.93 6.91
CA ALA A 40 -14.24 -7.99 7.71
C ALA A 40 -15.28 -8.82 6.92
N HIS A 41 -15.92 -8.24 5.90
CA HIS A 41 -16.87 -8.98 5.06
C HIS A 41 -16.16 -10.12 4.30
N ALA A 42 -15.00 -9.82 3.71
CA ALA A 42 -14.18 -10.83 3.02
C ALA A 42 -13.68 -11.96 3.95
N LEU A 43 -13.67 -11.74 5.27
CA LEU A 43 -13.26 -12.72 6.28
C LEU A 43 -14.43 -13.50 6.89
N LEU A 44 -15.60 -12.86 7.04
CA LEU A 44 -16.70 -13.38 7.85
C LEU A 44 -17.88 -13.89 7.02
N VAL A 45 -18.00 -13.48 5.75
CA VAL A 45 -19.16 -13.80 4.91
C VAL A 45 -18.75 -14.69 3.73
N PRO A 46 -19.08 -15.99 3.75
CA PRO A 46 -18.84 -16.86 2.61
C PRO A 46 -19.86 -16.59 1.48
N PRO A 47 -19.51 -16.84 0.20
CA PRO A 47 -18.20 -17.31 -0.26
C PRO A 47 -17.16 -16.17 -0.37
N ALA A 48 -15.92 -16.44 0.00
CA ALA A 48 -14.81 -15.53 -0.27
C ALA A 48 -14.51 -15.49 -1.78
N VAL A 49 -14.94 -14.39 -2.43
CA VAL A 49 -14.81 -14.16 -3.87
C VAL A 49 -13.68 -13.18 -4.23
N HIS A 50 -13.27 -12.34 -3.29
CA HIS A 50 -12.15 -11.40 -3.44
C HIS A 50 -11.13 -11.62 -2.31
N PRO A 51 -9.83 -11.44 -2.56
CA PRO A 51 -8.86 -11.35 -1.49
C PRO A 51 -9.08 -10.07 -0.66
N ILE A 52 -8.51 -10.04 0.53
CA ILE A 52 -8.55 -8.86 1.39
C ILE A 52 -7.79 -7.73 0.70
N MET A 53 -8.52 -6.67 0.35
CA MET A 53 -7.94 -5.43 -0.15
C MET A 53 -8.15 -4.33 0.89
N GLN A 54 -7.07 -3.76 1.41
CA GLN A 54 -7.15 -2.71 2.42
C GLN A 54 -7.07 -1.31 1.81
N ALA A 55 -6.50 -1.19 0.60
CA ALA A 55 -6.32 0.08 -0.10
C ALA A 55 -7.62 0.87 -0.27
N GLY A 56 -7.54 2.18 -0.03
CA GLY A 56 -8.60 3.12 -0.35
C GLY A 56 -9.58 3.40 0.78
N LEU A 57 -9.33 2.89 1.99
CA LEU A 57 -10.12 3.21 3.16
C LEU A 57 -9.49 4.41 3.90
N ALA A 58 -10.18 5.53 3.93
CA ALA A 58 -9.66 6.73 4.57
C ALA A 58 -10.70 7.47 5.40
N THR A 59 -10.22 8.10 6.47
CA THR A 59 -10.98 9.00 7.32
C THR A 59 -10.57 10.44 7.06
N GLY A 60 -11.50 11.39 7.10
CA GLY A 60 -11.25 12.81 6.98
C GLY A 60 -12.23 13.65 7.81
N ARG A 61 -11.94 14.94 7.99
CA ARG A 61 -12.84 15.90 8.66
C ARG A 61 -13.92 16.45 7.72
N SER A 62 -13.90 16.00 6.47
CA SER A 62 -14.92 16.23 5.46
C SER A 62 -14.96 15.05 4.50
N VAL A 63 -16.06 14.92 3.76
CA VAL A 63 -16.19 13.93 2.67
C VAL A 63 -15.08 14.10 1.64
N ALA A 64 -14.70 15.34 1.30
CA ALA A 64 -13.62 15.61 0.36
C ALA A 64 -12.26 15.14 0.87
N GLU A 65 -11.95 15.35 2.16
CA GLU A 65 -10.72 14.85 2.78
C GLU A 65 -10.67 13.32 2.79
N ALA A 66 -11.78 12.64 3.13
CA ALA A 66 -11.85 11.19 3.15
C ALA A 66 -11.69 10.58 1.74
N ARG A 67 -12.39 11.12 0.74
CA ARG A 67 -12.25 10.72 -0.67
C ARG A 67 -10.84 10.95 -1.20
N TRP A 68 -10.24 12.10 -0.88
CA TRP A 68 -8.87 12.41 -1.26
C TRP A 68 -7.87 11.41 -0.67
N GLY A 69 -7.97 11.15 0.63
CA GLY A 69 -7.11 10.17 1.32
C GLY A 69 -7.25 8.77 0.72
N GLY A 70 -8.48 8.33 0.47
CA GLY A 70 -8.74 7.00 -0.11
C GLY A 70 -8.17 6.88 -1.53
N LEU A 71 -8.39 7.87 -2.39
CA LEU A 71 -7.83 7.86 -3.74
C LEU A 71 -6.30 7.92 -3.73
N CYS A 72 -5.72 8.72 -2.85
CA CYS A 72 -4.26 8.80 -2.65
C CYS A 72 -3.68 7.44 -2.24
N GLU A 73 -4.35 6.69 -1.36
CA GLU A 73 -3.89 5.36 -0.96
C GLU A 73 -4.02 4.35 -2.11
N VAL A 74 -5.11 4.39 -2.89
CA VAL A 74 -5.25 3.51 -4.07
C VAL A 74 -4.10 3.74 -5.07
N LEU A 75 -3.76 4.99 -5.35
CA LEU A 75 -2.65 5.33 -6.26
C LEU A 75 -1.29 4.94 -5.67
N GLU A 76 -1.11 5.06 -4.35
CA GLU A 76 0.10 4.61 -3.67
C GLU A 76 0.32 3.10 -3.82
N ARG A 77 -0.73 2.29 -3.60
CA ARG A 77 -0.64 0.83 -3.74
C ARG A 77 -0.45 0.39 -5.19
N GLU A 78 -1.02 1.13 -6.15
CA GLU A 78 -0.78 0.90 -7.57
C GLU A 78 0.67 1.16 -7.95
N ALA A 79 1.23 2.29 -7.52
CA ALA A 79 2.61 2.66 -7.82
C ALA A 79 3.59 1.66 -7.19
N MET A 80 3.29 1.19 -5.98
CA MET A 80 4.05 0.13 -5.29
C MET A 80 4.08 -1.17 -6.10
N THR A 81 2.91 -1.67 -6.52
CA THR A 81 2.82 -2.89 -7.32
C THR A 81 3.55 -2.73 -8.65
N ARG A 82 3.42 -1.58 -9.31
CA ARG A 82 4.11 -1.33 -10.58
C ARG A 82 5.62 -1.25 -10.44
N ALA A 83 6.12 -0.58 -9.42
CA ALA A 83 7.55 -0.47 -9.16
C ALA A 83 8.20 -1.85 -8.96
N TRP A 84 7.59 -2.67 -8.10
CA TRP A 84 8.18 -3.94 -7.68
C TRP A 84 7.66 -5.12 -8.48
N THR A 85 6.38 -5.46 -8.29
CA THR A 85 5.75 -6.67 -8.84
C THR A 85 5.77 -6.66 -10.37
N ASP A 86 5.54 -5.50 -11.00
CA ASP A 86 5.47 -5.39 -12.46
C ASP A 86 6.81 -5.04 -13.10
N GLY A 87 7.81 -4.69 -12.30
CA GLY A 87 9.17 -4.44 -12.77
C GLY A 87 9.40 -3.08 -13.41
N ALA A 88 8.52 -2.10 -13.22
CA ALA A 88 8.75 -0.74 -13.73
C ALA A 88 9.93 -0.03 -13.03
N GLY A 89 10.32 -0.51 -11.85
CA GLY A 89 11.47 0.00 -11.11
C GLY A 89 11.21 1.31 -10.35
N PHE A 90 12.28 1.93 -9.87
CA PHE A 90 12.25 3.16 -9.06
C PHE A 90 13.28 4.16 -9.58
N GLU A 91 13.03 5.44 -9.38
CA GLU A 91 14.10 6.45 -9.43
C GLU A 91 14.66 6.66 -8.01
N GLU A 92 15.98 6.74 -7.86
CA GLU A 92 16.59 7.12 -6.58
C GLU A 92 16.45 8.65 -6.39
N LEU A 93 15.97 9.05 -5.22
CA LEU A 93 15.60 10.43 -4.95
C LEU A 93 16.67 11.11 -4.09
N ALA A 94 17.28 12.17 -4.60
CA ALA A 94 18.11 13.05 -3.81
C ALA A 94 17.22 14.00 -3.01
N VAL A 95 17.35 13.98 -1.68
CA VAL A 95 16.54 14.81 -0.77
C VAL A 95 17.36 15.95 -0.18
N PRO A 96 16.71 17.07 0.20
CA PRO A 96 17.40 18.17 0.86
C PRO A 96 18.11 17.72 2.14
N ARG A 97 19.26 18.33 2.42
CA ARG A 97 20.11 17.99 3.57
C ARG A 97 19.35 17.91 4.89
N ALA A 98 18.41 18.82 5.14
CA ALA A 98 17.62 18.81 6.37
C ALA A 98 16.79 17.52 6.55
N LEU A 99 16.24 16.96 5.46
CA LEU A 99 15.51 15.69 5.51
C LEU A 99 16.47 14.50 5.60
N HIS A 100 17.60 14.56 4.89
CA HIS A 100 18.65 13.54 5.00
C HIS A 100 19.17 13.43 6.45
N ASP A 101 19.55 14.56 7.07
CA ASP A 101 20.06 14.62 8.44
C ASP A 101 19.01 14.14 9.46
N LEU A 102 17.72 14.48 9.27
CA LEU A 102 16.63 13.96 10.09
C LEU A 102 16.53 12.42 10.02
N ALA A 103 16.66 11.86 8.82
CA ALA A 103 16.48 10.42 8.58
C ALA A 103 17.62 9.56 9.15
N ARG A 104 18.77 10.16 9.53
CA ARG A 104 19.87 9.42 10.18
C ARG A 104 19.57 9.07 11.64
N GLY A 105 18.54 9.69 12.22
CA GLY A 105 18.15 9.43 13.60
C GLY A 105 19.25 9.79 14.61
N PRO A 106 19.09 9.38 15.88
CA PRO A 106 20.06 9.67 16.92
C PRO A 106 21.36 8.91 16.68
N ALA A 107 22.49 9.61 16.87
CA ALA A 107 23.85 9.07 16.72
C ALA A 107 24.13 8.40 15.35
N ASP A 108 23.45 8.87 14.29
CA ASP A 108 23.58 8.34 12.93
C ASP A 108 23.33 6.82 12.83
N ALA A 109 22.47 6.28 13.71
CA ALA A 109 22.16 4.86 13.76
C ALA A 109 21.34 4.37 12.56
N LEU A 110 20.65 5.29 11.86
CA LEU A 110 19.79 4.97 10.74
C LEU A 110 20.43 5.42 9.42
N SER A 111 20.18 4.67 8.36
CA SER A 111 20.42 5.12 6.99
C SER A 111 19.15 4.98 6.16
N CYS A 112 18.91 5.94 5.27
CA CYS A 112 17.69 6.00 4.48
C CYS A 112 18.03 6.16 2.99
N ARG A 113 17.55 5.23 2.15
CA ARG A 113 17.47 5.42 0.70
C ARG A 113 16.08 5.92 0.33
N TRP A 114 16.03 6.94 -0.51
CA TRP A 114 14.78 7.55 -0.94
C TRP A 114 14.46 7.12 -2.36
N LEU A 115 13.21 6.74 -2.58
CA LEU A 115 12.75 6.18 -3.85
C LEU A 115 11.55 6.97 -4.34
N LEU A 116 11.53 7.29 -5.63
CA LEU A 116 10.32 7.75 -6.31
C LEU A 116 9.72 6.57 -7.08
N LEU A 117 8.45 6.30 -6.81
CA LEU A 117 7.71 5.22 -7.44
C LEU A 117 7.04 5.73 -8.74
N PRO A 118 6.90 4.86 -9.76
CA PRO A 118 6.28 5.21 -11.02
C PRO A 118 4.79 5.48 -10.81
N SER A 119 4.34 6.69 -11.14
CA SER A 119 2.94 7.08 -11.08
C SER A 119 2.52 7.68 -12.42
N GLU A 120 1.45 7.14 -13.02
CA GLU A 120 0.88 7.64 -14.28
C GLU A 120 0.06 8.92 -14.08
N ALA A 121 -0.52 9.12 -12.91
CA ALA A 121 -1.38 10.26 -12.61
C ALA A 121 -1.46 10.53 -11.11
N GLY A 122 -1.70 11.80 -10.77
CA GLY A 122 -1.94 12.20 -9.40
C GLY A 122 -0.68 12.48 -8.57
N PRO A 123 -0.83 12.53 -7.25
CA PRO A 123 0.26 12.90 -6.34
C PRO A 123 1.48 11.97 -6.50
N PRO A 124 2.71 12.48 -6.37
CA PRO A 124 3.89 11.64 -6.34
C PRO A 124 3.82 10.64 -5.19
N VAL A 125 4.38 9.45 -5.42
CA VAL A 125 4.51 8.38 -4.42
C VAL A 125 5.98 8.21 -4.10
N ILE A 126 6.34 8.45 -2.84
CA ILE A 126 7.73 8.42 -2.37
C ILE A 126 7.89 7.30 -1.36
N GLY A 127 8.97 6.53 -1.48
CA GLY A 127 9.41 5.51 -0.53
C GLY A 127 10.62 5.97 0.29
N ALA A 128 10.67 5.55 1.54
CA ALA A 128 11.81 5.69 2.44
C ALA A 128 12.24 4.29 2.91
N LEU A 129 13.32 3.77 2.32
CA LEU A 129 13.93 2.51 2.74
C LEU A 129 14.90 2.80 3.88
N LEU A 130 14.48 2.49 5.10
CA LEU A 130 15.19 2.77 6.33
C LEU A 130 15.88 1.51 6.86
N ARG A 131 17.16 1.63 7.19
CA ARG A 131 17.96 0.59 7.84
C ARG A 131 18.46 1.08 9.18
N ASP A 132 18.22 0.29 10.23
CA ASP A 132 18.80 0.52 11.55
C ASP A 132 20.06 -0.36 11.72
N ALA A 133 21.21 0.28 11.88
CA ALA A 133 22.49 -0.41 12.05
C ALA A 133 22.62 -1.14 13.39
N ARG A 134 21.83 -0.74 14.41
CA ARG A 134 21.87 -1.34 15.75
C ARG A 134 21.07 -2.63 15.83
N THR A 135 19.85 -2.61 15.30
CA THR A 135 18.93 -3.75 15.34
C THR A 135 19.05 -4.64 14.10
N GLY A 136 19.57 -4.11 12.99
CA GLY A 136 19.62 -4.79 11.69
C GLY A 136 18.30 -4.76 10.93
N TYR A 137 17.29 -4.05 11.43
CA TYR A 137 15.97 -3.92 10.81
C TYR A 137 16.03 -3.12 9.51
N LEU A 138 15.21 -3.54 8.55
CA LEU A 138 15.09 -2.93 7.23
C LEU A 138 13.62 -2.79 6.88
N THR A 139 13.14 -1.55 6.71
CA THR A 139 11.73 -1.25 6.46
C THR A 139 11.57 -0.22 5.34
N LEU A 140 10.49 -0.33 4.57
CA LEU A 140 10.16 0.59 3.49
C LEU A 140 8.78 1.18 3.73
N GLY A 141 8.77 2.41 4.23
CA GLY A 141 7.54 3.21 4.30
C GLY A 141 7.27 3.89 2.97
N MET A 142 5.99 4.07 2.63
CA MET A 142 5.59 4.74 1.40
C MET A 142 4.56 5.82 1.70
N ALA A 143 4.51 6.84 0.87
CA ALA A 143 3.48 7.85 0.97
C ALA A 143 3.20 8.49 -0.37
N SER A 144 1.93 8.56 -0.73
CA SER A 144 1.43 9.55 -1.67
C SER A 144 1.18 10.89 -0.97
N GLY A 145 1.45 11.99 -1.65
CA GLY A 145 1.19 13.30 -1.08
C GLY A 145 1.26 14.41 -2.11
N GLY A 146 0.41 15.42 -1.91
CA GLY A 146 0.30 16.54 -2.84
C GLY A 146 1.53 17.43 -2.97
N ARG A 147 2.41 17.37 -1.96
CA ARG A 147 3.73 18.00 -1.95
C ARG A 147 4.78 16.93 -1.67
N ALA A 148 5.82 16.88 -2.50
CA ALA A 148 6.88 15.89 -2.44
C ALA A 148 7.56 15.84 -1.07
N MET A 149 7.90 17.00 -0.48
CA MET A 149 8.48 17.06 0.87
C MET A 149 7.54 16.47 1.94
N ARG A 150 6.23 16.65 1.82
CA ARG A 150 5.24 16.09 2.76
C ARG A 150 5.12 14.58 2.59
N ALA A 151 5.09 14.10 1.35
CA ALA A 151 5.11 12.67 1.03
C ALA A 151 6.38 12.02 1.61
N ALA A 152 7.57 12.58 1.36
CA ALA A 152 8.82 12.04 1.88
C ALA A 152 8.85 11.96 3.42
N ARG A 153 8.39 13.01 4.13
CA ARG A 153 8.29 12.96 5.61
C ARG A 153 7.32 11.89 6.10
N LYS A 154 6.18 11.71 5.42
CA LYS A 154 5.21 10.67 5.76
C LYS A 154 5.78 9.27 5.50
N ALA A 155 6.46 9.07 4.37
CA ALA A 155 7.13 7.81 4.05
C ALA A 155 8.19 7.45 5.10
N LEU A 156 8.98 8.41 5.57
CA LEU A 156 9.93 8.20 6.68
C LEU A 156 9.22 7.85 7.99
N GLY A 157 8.13 8.55 8.32
CA GLY A 157 7.31 8.24 9.49
C GLY A 157 6.74 6.83 9.46
N GLU A 158 6.28 6.38 8.29
CA GLU A 158 5.80 5.01 8.07
C GLU A 158 6.94 3.99 8.19
N ALA A 159 8.11 4.26 7.60
CA ALA A 159 9.27 3.39 7.72
C ALA A 159 9.70 3.22 9.19
N LEU A 160 9.69 4.29 9.97
CA LEU A 160 9.95 4.28 11.42
C LEU A 160 8.87 3.52 12.19
N GLN A 161 7.60 3.65 11.83
CA GLN A 161 6.52 2.88 12.45
C GLN A 161 6.68 1.38 12.20
N LEU A 162 7.05 0.98 10.97
CA LEU A 162 7.31 -0.41 10.62
C LEU A 162 8.47 -1.02 11.43
N GLN A 163 9.45 -0.21 11.87
CA GLN A 163 10.55 -0.67 12.73
C GLN A 163 10.02 -1.13 14.10
N LEU A 164 8.95 -0.51 14.61
CA LEU A 164 8.29 -0.94 15.84
C LEU A 164 7.63 -2.31 15.66
N PHE A 165 6.98 -2.55 14.51
CA PHE A 165 6.42 -3.87 14.21
C PHE A 165 7.51 -4.93 14.01
N GLN A 166 8.65 -4.61 13.40
CA GLN A 166 9.78 -5.54 13.35
C GLN A 166 10.31 -5.86 14.74
N ALA A 167 10.36 -4.88 15.65
CA ALA A 167 10.73 -5.13 17.05
C ALA A 167 9.76 -6.10 17.74
N ASP A 168 8.45 -5.91 17.59
CA ASP A 168 7.45 -6.82 18.15
C ASP A 168 7.47 -8.22 17.51
N LEU A 169 7.85 -8.33 16.23
CA LEU A 169 8.03 -9.60 15.52
C LEU A 169 9.31 -10.34 15.96
N ASP A 170 10.32 -9.58 16.40
CA ASP A 170 11.60 -10.11 16.87
C ASP A 170 11.65 -10.34 18.40
N ASP A 171 10.60 -9.95 19.12
CA ASP A 171 10.43 -10.27 20.54
C ASP A 171 9.74 -11.65 20.69
N PRO A 172 10.39 -12.67 21.31
CA PRO A 172 9.77 -13.98 21.54
C PRO A 172 8.50 -13.91 22.40
N THR A 173 8.33 -12.85 23.17
CA THR A 173 7.17 -12.59 24.04
C THR A 173 6.22 -11.53 23.46
N GLY A 174 6.52 -11.01 22.27
CA GLY A 174 5.76 -9.99 21.59
C GLY A 174 4.39 -10.47 21.09
N PRO A 175 3.46 -9.53 20.82
CA PRO A 175 2.08 -9.87 20.42
C PRO A 175 2.02 -10.67 19.12
N TYR A 176 2.93 -10.40 18.16
CA TYR A 176 2.97 -11.15 16.91
C TYR A 176 3.47 -12.58 17.10
N MET A 177 4.39 -12.83 18.04
CA MET A 177 4.86 -14.18 18.32
C MET A 177 3.83 -14.99 19.10
N ALA A 178 3.04 -14.35 19.97
CA ALA A 178 1.84 -14.97 20.54
C ALA A 178 0.83 -15.34 19.44
N ALA A 179 0.59 -14.45 18.47
CA ALA A 179 -0.28 -14.73 17.32
C ALA A 179 0.29 -15.86 16.43
N ALA A 180 1.61 -15.94 16.25
CA ALA A 180 2.27 -16.98 15.45
C ALA A 180 2.06 -18.41 15.98
N LEU A 181 1.71 -18.56 17.26
CA LEU A 181 1.39 -19.85 17.88
C LEU A 181 -0.07 -20.27 17.66
N LEU A 182 -0.94 -19.37 17.20
CA LEU A 182 -2.35 -19.68 16.97
C LEU A 182 -2.53 -20.59 15.74
N PRO A 183 -3.44 -21.58 15.80
CA PRO A 183 -3.78 -22.38 14.63
C PRO A 183 -4.22 -21.51 13.46
N GLY A 184 -3.61 -21.72 12.29
CA GLY A 184 -3.93 -20.97 11.07
C GLY A 184 -3.25 -19.61 10.94
N SER A 185 -2.37 -19.23 11.87
CA SER A 185 -1.53 -18.05 11.70
C SER A 185 -0.65 -18.16 10.43
N PRO A 186 -0.54 -17.09 9.62
CA PRO A 186 0.37 -17.07 8.48
C PRO A 186 1.83 -16.80 8.91
N LEU A 187 2.04 -16.27 10.12
CA LEU A 187 3.36 -16.05 10.73
C LEU A 187 3.97 -17.37 11.19
N LYS A 188 5.31 -17.41 11.20
CA LYS A 188 6.09 -18.55 11.69
C LYS A 188 6.51 -18.34 13.15
N PRO A 189 6.76 -19.44 13.90
CA PRO A 189 7.28 -19.34 15.26
C PRO A 189 8.54 -18.48 15.32
N TRP A 190 8.71 -17.81 16.46
CA TRP A 190 9.88 -16.99 16.72
C TRP A 190 11.18 -17.79 16.57
N ARG A 191 12.23 -17.14 16.06
CA ARG A 191 13.57 -17.74 15.95
C ARG A 191 14.66 -16.72 16.27
N ALA A 192 15.54 -17.10 17.19
CA ALA A 192 16.64 -16.25 17.66
C ALA A 192 17.66 -15.87 16.57
N ASP A 193 17.84 -16.74 15.56
CA ASP A 193 18.79 -16.53 14.47
C ASP A 193 18.18 -15.74 13.28
N ARG A 194 16.89 -15.37 13.38
CA ARG A 194 16.11 -14.62 12.36
C ARG A 194 16.14 -15.19 10.94
N ALA A 195 16.59 -16.42 10.74
CA ALA A 195 16.70 -17.05 9.41
C ALA A 195 15.33 -17.50 8.83
N TYR A 196 14.35 -16.60 8.81
CA TYR A 196 12.95 -16.88 8.46
C TYR A 196 12.76 -17.43 7.05
N ARG A 197 13.70 -17.22 6.13
CA ARG A 197 13.68 -17.91 4.82
C ARG A 197 13.67 -19.45 4.93
N LEU A 198 14.14 -20.00 6.06
CA LEU A 198 14.11 -21.43 6.35
C LEU A 198 12.80 -21.88 7.03
N SER A 199 11.96 -20.94 7.47
CA SER A 199 10.66 -21.20 8.10
C SER A 199 9.50 -21.12 7.10
N TYR A 200 9.66 -20.34 6.04
CA TYR A 200 8.73 -20.28 4.90
C TYR A 200 9.13 -21.28 3.81
N ARG A 201 8.21 -21.58 2.90
CA ARG A 201 8.52 -22.44 1.76
C ARG A 201 9.57 -21.79 0.84
N PRO A 202 10.42 -22.57 0.17
CA PRO A 202 11.44 -22.01 -0.74
C PRO A 202 10.87 -21.17 -1.89
N ASP A 203 9.64 -21.46 -2.33
CA ASP A 203 8.90 -20.72 -3.36
C ASP A 203 8.05 -19.57 -2.80
N LEU A 204 8.12 -19.34 -1.48
CA LEU A 204 7.34 -18.34 -0.74
C LEU A 204 5.82 -18.44 -0.95
N ALA A 205 5.30 -19.62 -1.35
CA ALA A 205 3.89 -19.83 -1.62
C ALA A 205 3.00 -19.78 -0.35
N ASP A 206 3.60 -19.76 0.84
CA ASP A 206 2.94 -19.60 2.14
C ASP A 206 3.07 -18.18 2.72
N VAL A 207 3.56 -17.21 1.94
CA VAL A 207 3.61 -15.77 2.28
C VAL A 207 2.31 -15.09 1.87
N VAL A 208 1.26 -15.34 2.64
CA VAL A 208 -0.14 -14.97 2.32
C VAL A 208 -0.66 -13.76 3.08
N ASP A 209 0.17 -13.09 3.89
CA ASP A 209 -0.18 -11.90 4.66
C ASP A 209 0.98 -10.88 4.67
N TYR A 210 0.70 -9.60 4.92
CA TYR A 210 1.72 -8.54 4.99
C TYR A 210 2.62 -8.68 6.22
N GLY A 211 2.11 -9.19 7.34
CA GLY A 211 2.93 -9.51 8.51
C GLY A 211 4.05 -10.50 8.19
N CYS A 212 3.82 -11.40 7.22
CA CYS A 212 4.85 -12.31 6.73
C CYS A 212 5.98 -11.60 5.99
N HIS A 213 5.70 -10.46 5.33
CA HIS A 213 6.73 -9.69 4.61
C HIS A 213 7.69 -9.09 5.63
N LEU A 214 7.15 -8.42 6.65
CA LEU A 214 7.96 -7.87 7.75
C LEU A 214 8.73 -8.96 8.51
N GLN A 215 8.11 -10.12 8.79
CA GLN A 215 8.79 -11.23 9.46
C GLN A 215 9.93 -11.80 8.61
N LEU A 216 9.72 -11.97 7.30
CA LEU A 216 10.76 -12.42 6.37
C LEU A 216 11.94 -11.44 6.31
N HIS A 217 11.67 -10.13 6.39
CA HIS A 217 12.71 -9.10 6.38
C HIS A 217 13.49 -8.95 7.68
N LEU A 218 13.21 -9.76 8.72
CA LEU A 218 14.14 -9.98 9.82
C LEU A 218 15.38 -10.80 9.38
N ASP A 219 15.27 -11.57 8.28
CA ASP A 219 16.35 -12.42 7.75
C ASP A 219 17.38 -11.60 6.94
N PRO A 220 18.65 -11.51 7.39
CA PRO A 220 19.68 -10.74 6.69
C PRO A 220 20.00 -11.22 5.27
N VAL A 221 19.85 -12.52 5.00
CA VAL A 221 20.11 -13.10 3.68
C VAL A 221 19.00 -12.69 2.70
N LEU A 222 17.75 -12.67 3.19
CA LEU A 222 16.62 -12.17 2.42
C LEU A 222 16.75 -10.66 2.17
N GLN A 223 17.15 -9.88 3.18
CA GLN A 223 17.45 -8.45 3.01
C GLN A 223 18.50 -8.20 1.91
N ALA A 224 19.60 -8.97 1.91
CA ALA A 224 20.64 -8.85 0.88
C ALA A 224 20.11 -9.16 -0.53
N THR A 225 19.22 -10.15 -0.64
CA THR A 225 18.55 -10.51 -1.90
C THR A 225 17.65 -9.37 -2.38
N PHE A 226 16.84 -8.80 -1.48
CA PHE A 226 16.00 -7.64 -1.74
C PHE A 226 16.82 -6.44 -2.22
N LEU A 227 17.89 -6.09 -1.51
CA LEU A 227 18.75 -4.94 -1.86
C LEU A 227 19.40 -5.12 -3.23
N GLY A 228 19.88 -6.33 -3.56
CA GLY A 228 20.43 -6.62 -4.88
C GLY A 228 19.39 -6.50 -6.00
N GLU A 229 18.15 -6.93 -5.76
CA GLU A 229 17.04 -6.73 -6.72
C GLU A 229 16.63 -5.27 -6.83
N LEU A 230 16.63 -4.53 -5.72
CA LEU A 230 16.34 -3.10 -5.71
C LEU A 230 17.35 -2.34 -6.55
N ASP A 231 18.65 -2.62 -6.38
CA ASP A 231 19.72 -1.97 -7.16
C ASP A 231 19.59 -2.23 -8.66
N ARG A 232 19.21 -3.45 -9.06
CA ARG A 232 18.88 -3.76 -10.46
C ARG A 232 17.62 -3.06 -10.97
N SER A 233 16.75 -2.62 -10.07
CA SER A 233 15.47 -1.99 -10.38
C SER A 233 15.53 -0.46 -10.34
N ILE A 234 16.69 0.13 -10.04
CA ILE A 234 16.87 1.58 -10.12
C ILE A 234 17.01 1.98 -11.59
N THR A 235 16.08 2.80 -12.08
CA THR A 235 16.01 3.23 -13.48
C THR A 235 16.55 4.64 -13.71
N GLY A 236 16.79 5.40 -12.65
CA GLY A 236 17.27 6.77 -12.74
C GLY A 236 17.52 7.41 -11.38
N ARG A 237 17.86 8.70 -11.41
CA ARG A 237 18.03 9.58 -10.25
C ARG A 237 17.25 10.87 -10.49
N ARG A 238 16.66 11.42 -9.43
CA ARG A 238 15.93 12.69 -9.47
C ARG A 238 16.15 13.50 -8.21
N GLU A 239 16.14 14.82 -8.31
CA GLU A 239 16.09 15.70 -7.14
C GLU A 239 14.64 15.83 -6.64
N LEU A 240 14.43 15.79 -5.32
CA LEU A 240 13.11 15.99 -4.72
C LEU A 240 12.47 17.33 -5.16
N ALA A 241 13.29 18.35 -5.42
CA ALA A 241 12.84 19.65 -5.88
C ALA A 241 12.22 19.62 -7.29
N ASP A 242 12.55 18.61 -8.11
CA ASP A 242 12.03 18.42 -9.46
C ASP A 242 10.74 17.57 -9.49
N VAL A 243 10.30 17.06 -8.33
CA VAL A 243 9.06 16.30 -8.20
C VAL A 243 7.88 17.26 -8.09
N THR A 244 6.80 16.96 -8.80
CA THR A 244 5.64 17.85 -8.88
C THR A 244 4.93 18.03 -7.52
N ASP A 245 4.66 19.29 -7.16
CA ASP A 245 3.88 19.70 -5.98
C ASP A 245 2.45 20.16 -6.35
N ARG A 246 1.99 19.87 -7.58
CA ARG A 246 0.72 20.40 -8.10
C ARG A 246 -0.52 19.83 -7.39
N TRP A 247 -0.40 18.68 -6.75
CA TRP A 247 -1.50 17.88 -6.24
C TRP A 247 -1.83 18.17 -4.77
N ASP A 248 -1.64 19.41 -4.30
CA ASP A 248 -1.76 19.76 -2.89
C ASP A 248 -3.21 19.78 -2.38
N GLY A 249 -3.64 18.64 -1.86
CA GLY A 249 -4.80 18.50 -0.98
C GLY A 249 -6.16 18.27 -1.67
N PRO A 250 -7.23 18.15 -0.88
CA PRO A 250 -8.54 17.69 -1.34
C PRO A 250 -9.19 18.56 -2.42
N ALA A 251 -8.83 19.85 -2.50
CA ALA A 251 -9.32 20.75 -3.54
C ALA A 251 -8.94 20.29 -4.97
N ARG A 252 -7.92 19.43 -5.10
CA ARG A 252 -7.49 18.83 -6.38
C ARG A 252 -8.24 17.57 -6.76
N LEU A 253 -9.14 17.07 -5.90
CA LEU A 253 -9.89 15.84 -6.16
C LEU A 253 -10.65 15.87 -7.50
N PRO A 254 -11.39 16.93 -7.88
CA PRO A 254 -12.10 16.95 -9.16
C PRO A 254 -11.16 16.84 -10.37
N GLU A 255 -10.02 17.55 -10.32
CA GLU A 255 -8.98 17.52 -11.36
C GLU A 255 -8.36 16.13 -11.49
N LEU A 256 -8.07 15.48 -10.36
CA LEU A 256 -7.51 14.12 -10.33
C LEU A 256 -8.50 13.08 -10.87
N VAL A 257 -9.76 13.16 -10.45
CA VAL A 257 -10.83 12.28 -10.96
C VAL A 257 -11.01 12.46 -12.47
N ALA A 258 -10.98 13.70 -12.97
CA ALA A 258 -11.04 13.96 -14.40
C ALA A 258 -9.84 13.38 -15.16
N SER A 259 -8.63 13.50 -14.62
CA SER A 259 -7.41 12.91 -15.20
C SER A 259 -7.50 11.38 -15.28
N LEU A 260 -7.99 10.72 -14.23
CA LEU A 260 -8.20 9.28 -14.20
C LEU A 260 -9.27 8.84 -15.20
N ARG A 261 -10.37 9.59 -15.29
CA ARG A 261 -11.44 9.34 -16.26
C ARG A 261 -10.94 9.46 -17.70
N ALA A 262 -10.12 10.45 -18.00
CA ALA A 262 -9.49 10.60 -19.32
C ALA A 262 -8.57 9.42 -19.67
N ALA A 263 -7.97 8.78 -18.66
CA ALA A 263 -7.21 7.54 -18.80
C ALA A 263 -8.09 6.26 -18.76
N GLY A 264 -9.42 6.39 -18.88
CA GLY A 264 -10.36 5.27 -18.87
C GLY A 264 -10.58 4.63 -17.50
N ARG A 265 -10.27 5.34 -16.41
CA ARG A 265 -10.41 4.85 -15.02
C ARG A 265 -11.59 5.53 -14.33
N THR A 266 -12.52 4.72 -13.84
CA THR A 266 -13.67 5.19 -13.05
C THR A 266 -13.32 5.21 -11.58
N VAL A 267 -13.58 6.32 -10.88
CA VAL A 267 -13.38 6.42 -9.43
C VAL A 267 -14.72 6.27 -8.73
N VAL A 268 -14.84 5.29 -7.85
CA VAL A 268 -16.07 4.98 -7.11
C VAL A 268 -15.81 5.19 -5.63
N ALA A 269 -16.70 5.90 -4.94
CA ALA A 269 -16.63 6.16 -3.51
C ALA A 269 -17.85 5.56 -2.79
N VAL A 270 -17.61 4.82 -1.72
CA VAL A 270 -18.65 4.26 -0.84
C VAL A 270 -18.51 4.94 0.53
N ASP A 271 -19.58 5.59 0.99
CA ASP A 271 -19.63 6.16 2.34
C ASP A 271 -19.84 5.03 3.36
N VAL A 272 -18.83 4.82 4.20
CA VAL A 272 -18.85 3.82 5.28
C VAL A 272 -18.82 4.48 6.65
N THR A 273 -19.18 5.77 6.72
CA THR A 273 -19.19 6.55 7.95
C THR A 273 -20.28 6.05 8.90
N LEU A 274 -19.87 5.47 10.02
CA LEU A 274 -20.79 5.09 11.08
C LEU A 274 -21.43 6.31 11.76
N PRO A 275 -22.67 6.22 12.29
CA PRO A 275 -23.36 7.34 12.91
C PRO A 275 -22.57 8.03 14.04
N GLU A 276 -21.85 7.26 14.86
CA GLU A 276 -20.96 7.76 15.92
C GLU A 276 -19.74 8.51 15.38
N VAL A 277 -19.16 8.03 14.28
CA VAL A 277 -18.03 8.70 13.61
C VAL A 277 -18.50 10.02 12.99
N ARG A 278 -19.69 10.02 12.39
CA ARG A 278 -20.32 11.24 11.85
C ARG A 278 -20.61 12.26 12.94
N ARG A 279 -21.10 11.83 14.11
CA ARG A 279 -21.32 12.70 15.28
C ARG A 279 -20.02 13.32 15.82
N ALA A 280 -18.88 12.66 15.64
CA ALA A 280 -17.56 13.21 15.96
C ALA A 280 -17.01 14.20 14.90
N GLY A 281 -17.79 14.51 13.84
CA GLY A 281 -17.36 15.38 12.75
C GLY A 281 -16.37 14.73 11.78
N LEU A 282 -16.32 13.39 11.75
CA LEU A 282 -15.46 12.61 10.88
C LEU A 282 -16.27 11.90 9.80
N HIS A 283 -15.62 11.66 8.68
CA HIS A 283 -16.15 10.96 7.51
C HIS A 283 -15.21 9.83 7.14
N VAL A 284 -15.75 8.67 6.81
CA VAL A 284 -15.00 7.50 6.36
C VAL A 284 -15.48 7.09 4.98
N THR A 285 -14.56 6.96 4.06
CA THR A 285 -14.86 6.58 2.68
C THR A 285 -13.98 5.43 2.26
N ARG A 286 -14.59 4.48 1.57
CA ARG A 286 -13.86 3.50 0.75
C ARG A 286 -13.85 3.98 -0.69
N VAL A 287 -12.67 4.10 -1.28
CA VAL A 287 -12.47 4.40 -2.70
C VAL A 287 -12.04 3.14 -3.44
N VAL A 288 -12.67 2.86 -4.57
CA VAL A 288 -12.33 1.77 -5.48
C VAL A 288 -12.14 2.36 -6.89
N VAL A 289 -11.04 1.98 -7.53
CA VAL A 289 -10.75 2.37 -8.92
C VAL A 289 -10.54 1.11 -9.77
N PRO A 290 -11.59 0.60 -10.42
CA PRO A 290 -11.47 -0.60 -11.23
C PRO A 290 -10.38 -0.51 -12.29
N GLY A 291 -9.57 -1.56 -12.39
CA GLY A 291 -8.48 -1.67 -13.35
C GLY A 291 -7.14 -1.08 -12.90
N LEU A 292 -7.06 -0.45 -11.72
CA LEU A 292 -5.78 -0.20 -11.04
C LEU A 292 -5.37 -1.43 -10.23
N ARG A 293 -4.06 -1.60 -10.02
CA ARG A 293 -3.53 -2.68 -9.19
C ARG A 293 -3.52 -2.28 -7.72
N SER A 294 -3.87 -3.20 -6.84
CA SER A 294 -3.60 -3.09 -5.40
C SER A 294 -2.28 -3.79 -5.08
N ASN A 295 -1.69 -3.50 -3.92
CA ASN A 295 -0.71 -4.39 -3.33
C ASN A 295 -1.40 -5.68 -2.86
N ALA A 296 -0.63 -6.76 -2.82
CA ALA A 296 -1.07 -8.09 -2.40
C ALA A 296 0.05 -8.81 -1.65
N PRO A 297 -0.28 -9.83 -0.85
CA PRO A 297 0.72 -10.75 -0.33
C PRO A 297 1.54 -11.41 -1.45
N HIS A 298 2.81 -11.72 -1.16
CA HIS A 298 3.77 -12.21 -2.13
C HIS A 298 3.31 -13.49 -2.85
N ALA A 299 2.65 -14.40 -2.12
CA ALA A 299 2.14 -15.65 -2.68
C ALA A 299 0.91 -15.47 -3.60
N LEU A 300 0.23 -14.32 -3.52
CA LEU A 300 -1.08 -14.08 -4.16
C LEU A 300 -1.09 -12.78 -4.99
N PRO A 301 -0.13 -12.56 -5.90
CA PRO A 301 -0.07 -11.32 -6.68
C PRO A 301 -1.25 -11.21 -7.65
N PHE A 302 -1.73 -9.98 -7.88
CA PHE A 302 -2.72 -9.70 -8.92
C PHE A 302 -2.07 -9.71 -10.31
N LEU A 303 -2.00 -10.90 -10.93
CA LEU A 303 -1.38 -11.11 -12.24
C LEU A 303 -2.35 -10.87 -13.43
N GLY A 304 -3.64 -10.75 -13.16
CA GLY A 304 -4.67 -10.48 -14.18
C GLY A 304 -4.89 -9.00 -14.42
N GLY A 305 -5.28 -8.63 -15.65
CA GLY A 305 -5.58 -7.25 -16.04
C GLY A 305 -4.78 -6.77 -17.26
N PRO A 306 -5.08 -5.57 -17.79
CA PRO A 306 -4.33 -5.02 -18.91
C PRO A 306 -2.86 -4.74 -18.52
N ALA A 307 -2.02 -4.73 -19.56
CA ALA A 307 -0.56 -4.71 -19.58
C ALA A 307 0.15 -3.71 -18.64
N PRO A 308 1.45 -3.95 -18.36
CA PRO A 308 2.24 -5.11 -18.76
C PRO A 308 2.03 -6.33 -17.86
N ALA A 309 2.21 -7.53 -18.43
CA ALA A 309 2.31 -8.74 -17.63
C ALA A 309 3.56 -8.62 -16.74
N PRO A 310 3.48 -9.00 -15.45
CA PRO A 310 4.63 -8.94 -14.56
C PRO A 310 5.79 -9.81 -15.09
N PRO A 311 7.04 -9.44 -14.76
CA PRO A 311 8.25 -10.10 -15.25
C PRO A 311 8.26 -11.59 -14.92
N ARG A 312 8.94 -12.36 -15.79
CA ARG A 312 9.26 -13.78 -15.58
C ARG A 312 10.78 -13.96 -15.61
N PRO A 313 11.40 -14.54 -14.56
CA PRO A 313 10.78 -15.03 -13.33
C PRO A 313 10.18 -13.90 -12.47
N PRO A 314 9.21 -14.21 -11.58
CA PRO A 314 8.65 -13.23 -10.65
C PRO A 314 9.73 -12.71 -9.70
N ARG A 315 9.45 -11.59 -9.03
CA ARG A 315 10.36 -11.05 -8.00
C ARG A 315 10.64 -12.11 -6.92
N PRO A 316 11.89 -12.29 -6.50
CA PRO A 316 12.26 -13.39 -5.62
C PRO A 316 11.85 -13.17 -4.15
N VAL A 317 11.53 -11.92 -3.76
CA VAL A 317 11.23 -11.53 -2.38
C VAL A 317 10.20 -10.39 -2.34
N PRO A 318 9.40 -10.25 -1.26
CA PRO A 318 8.51 -9.10 -1.05
C PRO A 318 9.27 -7.82 -0.75
N LEU A 319 8.57 -6.67 -0.82
CA LEU A 319 9.03 -5.41 -0.25
C LEU A 319 9.01 -5.48 1.29
N PRO A 320 9.87 -4.74 2.01
CA PRO A 320 9.85 -4.69 3.48
C PRO A 320 8.79 -3.69 4.01
N HIS A 321 7.53 -3.86 3.60
CA HIS A 321 6.40 -2.97 3.94
C HIS A 321 5.26 -3.72 4.66
#